data_AF-A0A0D0AL75-F1
#
_entry.id   AF-A0A0D0AL75-F1
#
_cell.length_a   1.000
_cell.length_b   1.000
_cell.length_c   1.000
_cell.angle_alpha   90.00
_cell.angle_beta   90.00
_cell.angle_gamma   90.00
#
_symmetry.space_group_name_H-M   'P 1'
#
loop_
_entity.id
_entity.type
_entity.pdbx_description
1 polymer ?
#
loop_
_entity_poly.entity_id
_entity_poly.type
_entity_poly.pdbx_seq_one_letter_code
_entity_poly.pdbx_strand_id
1 'polypeptide(L)'
;MFATKVPPLTARVGLACHSCFTERSTDKALARCSKCRSDYDEASNEPFSQRDWASHKALCKTLHKIEHDPVARASLLFNLPEGPSSDSDILNRICTVNAGNLIALINASLNRPMNVVEQNIVVYEPKCLACTRTDRILRIETGDPSAGLKSCSECHLAFFCSEAHWKAVSYKHISEPSTDGHDGLSQCALNNDILINARFDVIMNPNPQSGVFQWAPERVKDMWMPLPNEPAWDAEVGEHLRRMTKKHYGDARRGPPTKPFICASSEGLSFPMTILYALQNLNQGDDGWTKKDTLTIHILGASVEKEVMFGQTFEEILHCLPKVRTLKLLLCGPDLKSLPGGDLGREVAMEVCPLCRRRRRKRIHQHVASKYHDYVQNQKSKRPNGFTQPDLAIAFNSGCSQSEVESWKGTIKILVDERIPTVFTSYDREEAEGEAAILRNAGATLVPILGPRKNPWGSQVLRPEPNKVEGYFASNGWLCAGFGKGLGVKGST
;
A
#
# COMPACT_ATOMS: atom_id res chain seq x y z
N MET A 1 10.38 -3.21 -24.21
CA MET A 1 11.11 -3.62 -22.99
C MET A 1 10.10 -4.34 -22.13
N PHE A 2 10.21 -5.66 -21.95
CA PHE A 2 9.32 -6.38 -21.05
C PHE A 2 9.66 -5.94 -19.61
N ALA A 3 8.70 -5.38 -18.88
CA ALA A 3 8.88 -5.06 -17.48
C ALA A 3 9.26 -6.34 -16.73
N THR A 4 10.37 -6.30 -15.98
CA THR A 4 10.81 -7.44 -15.16
C THR A 4 9.72 -7.75 -14.14
N LYS A 5 9.13 -8.94 -14.21
CA LYS A 5 8.05 -9.33 -13.31
C LYS A 5 8.60 -9.45 -11.88
N VAL A 6 8.13 -8.60 -10.97
CA VAL A 6 8.58 -8.61 -9.57
C VAL A 6 8.00 -9.86 -8.87
N PRO A 7 8.82 -10.68 -8.20
CA PRO A 7 8.34 -11.86 -7.48
C PRO A 7 7.34 -11.53 -6.36
N PRO A 8 6.27 -12.32 -6.20
CA PRO A 8 5.31 -12.12 -5.12
C PRO A 8 5.94 -12.43 -3.75
N LEU A 9 5.30 -11.98 -2.67
CA LEU A 9 5.78 -12.23 -1.31
C LEU A 9 5.99 -13.73 -1.04
N THR A 10 5.09 -14.59 -1.53
CA THR A 10 5.17 -16.05 -1.38
C THR A 10 6.48 -16.63 -1.91
N ALA A 11 7.02 -16.07 -2.99
CA ALA A 11 8.32 -16.51 -3.53
C ALA A 11 9.49 -16.11 -2.65
N ARG A 12 9.42 -14.92 -2.01
CA ARG A 12 10.50 -14.36 -1.18
C ARG A 12 10.69 -15.13 0.13
N VAL A 13 9.61 -15.72 0.63
CA VAL A 13 9.58 -16.46 1.90
C VAL A 13 9.62 -17.98 1.72
N GLY A 14 9.86 -18.46 0.50
CA GLY A 14 10.02 -19.90 0.21
C GLY A 14 8.71 -20.69 0.15
N LEU A 15 7.58 -20.03 -0.10
CA LEU A 15 6.28 -20.66 -0.33
C LEU A 15 5.97 -20.83 -1.83
N ALA A 16 6.69 -20.14 -2.71
CA ALA A 16 6.61 -20.30 -4.16
C ALA A 16 8.00 -20.23 -4.81
N CYS A 17 8.13 -20.75 -6.03
CA CYS A 17 9.33 -20.62 -6.84
C CYS A 17 9.53 -19.15 -7.25
N HIS A 18 10.77 -18.65 -7.17
CA HIS A 18 11.13 -17.27 -7.54
C HIS A 18 11.08 -17.00 -9.04
N SER A 19 11.14 -18.04 -9.87
CA SER A 19 11.13 -17.90 -11.32
C SER A 19 9.73 -18.01 -11.92
N CYS A 20 8.97 -19.04 -11.53
CA CYS A 20 7.66 -19.32 -12.11
C CYS A 20 6.48 -18.89 -11.22
N PHE A 21 6.75 -18.50 -9.96
CA PHE A 21 5.76 -18.14 -8.94
C PHE A 21 4.76 -19.24 -8.59
N THR A 22 5.03 -20.48 -9.00
CA THR A 22 4.21 -21.64 -8.62
C THR A 22 4.46 -21.94 -7.15
N GLU A 23 3.38 -22.09 -6.38
CA GLU A 23 3.45 -22.45 -4.97
C GLU A 23 4.03 -23.86 -4.77
N ARG A 24 4.65 -24.07 -3.61
CA ARG A 24 5.12 -25.38 -3.18
C ARG A 24 3.96 -26.37 -3.11
N SER A 25 4.14 -27.54 -3.73
CA SER A 25 3.21 -28.67 -3.62
C SER A 25 3.95 -29.95 -3.24
N THR A 26 3.22 -31.03 -2.95
CA THR A 26 3.81 -32.36 -2.71
C THR A 26 4.65 -32.84 -3.89
N ASP A 27 4.28 -32.44 -5.10
CA ASP A 27 4.91 -32.87 -6.35
C ASP A 27 5.99 -31.88 -6.84
N LYS A 28 6.09 -30.71 -6.21
CA LYS A 28 7.03 -29.63 -6.55
C LYS A 28 7.72 -29.09 -5.30
N ALA A 29 8.77 -29.78 -4.87
CA ALA A 29 9.64 -29.28 -3.82
C ALA A 29 10.42 -28.03 -4.30
N LEU A 30 10.63 -27.09 -3.39
CA LEU A 30 11.47 -25.91 -3.63
C LEU A 30 12.87 -26.15 -3.04
N ALA A 31 13.90 -25.82 -3.81
CA ALA A 31 15.29 -25.84 -3.39
C ALA A 31 15.81 -24.40 -3.25
N ARG A 32 16.63 -24.16 -2.22
CA ARG A 32 17.33 -22.88 -2.08
C ARG A 32 18.56 -22.83 -2.98
N CYS A 33 18.95 -21.63 -3.39
CA CYS A 33 20.27 -21.41 -3.99
C CYS A 33 21.37 -22.00 -3.11
N SER A 34 22.14 -22.95 -3.64
CA SER A 34 23.18 -23.67 -2.90
C SER A 34 24.27 -22.74 -2.35
N LYS A 35 24.49 -21.59 -3.01
CA LYS A 35 25.54 -20.63 -2.68
C LYS A 35 25.13 -19.52 -1.72
N CYS A 36 24.08 -18.76 -2.03
CA CYS A 36 23.63 -17.64 -1.19
C CYS A 36 22.47 -18.01 -0.24
N ARG A 37 21.76 -19.10 -0.51
CA ARG A 37 20.60 -19.60 0.24
C ARG A 37 19.48 -18.58 0.47
N SER A 38 19.45 -17.52 -0.33
CA SER A 38 18.55 -16.36 -0.19
C SER A 38 17.38 -16.38 -1.18
N ASP A 39 17.36 -17.39 -2.06
CA ASP A 39 16.43 -17.48 -3.17
C ASP A 39 15.99 -18.94 -3.36
N TYR A 40 14.76 -19.15 -3.85
CA TYR A 40 14.08 -20.45 -3.93
C TYR A 40 13.64 -20.76 -5.37
N ASP A 41 13.98 -21.94 -5.88
CA ASP A 41 13.58 -22.41 -7.21
C ASP A 41 13.00 -23.84 -7.15
N GLU A 42 12.35 -24.30 -8.22
CA GLU A 42 11.84 -25.68 -8.31
C GLU A 42 13.01 -26.67 -8.28
N ALA A 43 12.94 -27.68 -7.40
CA ALA A 43 14.03 -28.65 -7.20
C ALA A 43 14.27 -29.59 -8.40
N SER A 44 13.31 -29.70 -9.32
CA SER A 44 13.34 -30.59 -10.49
C SER A 44 13.95 -29.96 -11.74
N ASN A 45 14.14 -28.63 -11.77
CA ASN A 45 14.94 -27.98 -12.79
C ASN A 45 16.40 -27.95 -12.31
N GLU A 46 17.39 -27.91 -13.21
CA GLU A 46 18.74 -27.49 -12.80
C GLU A 46 18.58 -26.19 -11.99
N PRO A 47 18.95 -26.18 -10.69
CA PRO A 47 18.59 -25.08 -9.81
C PRO A 47 19.11 -23.77 -10.41
N PHE A 48 18.20 -22.84 -10.69
CA PHE A 48 18.35 -21.70 -11.59
C PHE A 48 18.35 -22.08 -13.07
N SER A 49 17.19 -21.98 -13.70
CA SER A 49 17.11 -21.88 -15.16
C SER A 49 18.10 -20.81 -15.66
N GLN A 50 18.73 -21.00 -16.83
CA GLN A 50 19.66 -20.02 -17.41
C GLN A 50 19.07 -18.60 -17.51
N ARG A 51 17.74 -18.46 -17.50
CA ARG A 51 17.02 -17.17 -17.54
C ARG A 51 17.21 -16.35 -16.25
N ASP A 52 17.23 -16.98 -15.08
CA ASP A 52 17.23 -16.26 -13.80
C ASP A 52 18.63 -16.05 -13.24
N TRP A 53 19.56 -16.96 -13.56
CA TRP A 53 20.96 -16.84 -13.14
C TRP A 53 21.60 -15.53 -13.60
N ALA A 54 21.30 -15.06 -14.81
CA ALA A 54 21.85 -13.79 -15.30
C ALA A 54 21.46 -12.60 -14.41
N SER A 55 20.25 -12.61 -13.84
CA SER A 55 19.74 -11.56 -12.96
C SER A 55 20.19 -11.72 -11.50
N HIS A 56 20.30 -12.96 -11.00
CA HIS A 56 20.63 -13.25 -9.59
C HIS A 56 22.14 -13.34 -9.32
N LYS A 57 22.96 -13.73 -10.30
CA LYS A 57 24.40 -14.09 -10.14
C LYS A 57 25.23 -13.02 -9.43
N ALA A 58 25.00 -11.74 -9.74
CA ALA A 58 25.77 -10.65 -9.15
C ALA A 58 25.47 -10.51 -7.65
N LEU A 59 24.19 -10.46 -7.28
CA LEU A 59 23.77 -10.44 -5.89
C LEU A 59 24.20 -11.71 -5.14
N CYS A 60 24.01 -12.90 -5.74
CA CYS A 60 24.41 -14.17 -5.14
C CYS A 60 25.89 -14.20 -4.73
N LYS A 61 26.79 -13.78 -5.63
CA LYS A 61 28.22 -13.72 -5.34
C LYS A 61 28.54 -12.72 -4.24
N THR A 62 27.86 -11.58 -4.26
CA THR A 62 28.03 -10.51 -3.27
C THR A 62 27.61 -10.97 -1.88
N LEU A 63 26.42 -11.54 -1.74
CA LEU A 63 25.90 -12.08 -0.49
C LEU A 63 26.81 -13.19 0.08
N HIS A 64 27.27 -14.09 -0.80
CA HIS A 64 28.20 -15.15 -0.39
C HIS A 64 29.55 -14.58 0.09
N LYS A 65 30.09 -13.56 -0.60
CA LYS A 65 31.32 -12.88 -0.16
C LYS A 65 31.13 -12.25 1.23
N ILE A 66 30.02 -11.53 1.44
CA ILE A 66 29.68 -10.89 2.71
C ILE A 66 29.60 -11.91 3.85
N GLU A 67 28.98 -13.08 3.64
CA GLU A 67 28.90 -14.15 4.65
C GLU A 67 30.27 -14.69 5.08
N HIS A 68 31.29 -14.60 4.22
CA HIS A 68 32.62 -15.16 4.46
C HIS A 68 33.68 -14.10 4.79
N ASP A 69 33.34 -12.81 4.74
CA ASP A 69 34.24 -11.71 5.05
C ASP A 69 34.22 -11.40 6.56
N PRO A 70 35.37 -11.47 7.27
CA PRO A 70 35.41 -11.28 8.72
C PRO A 70 34.88 -9.92 9.20
N VAL A 71 35.15 -8.84 8.45
CA VAL A 71 34.73 -7.48 8.80
C VAL A 71 33.22 -7.33 8.61
N ALA A 72 32.70 -7.84 7.49
CA ALA A 72 31.27 -7.86 7.23
C ALA A 72 30.51 -8.69 8.27
N ARG A 73 31.04 -9.86 8.68
CA ARG A 73 30.47 -10.67 9.75
C ARG A 73 30.39 -9.90 11.06
N ALA A 74 31.49 -9.26 11.48
CA ALA A 74 31.50 -8.46 12.70
C ALA A 74 30.46 -7.33 12.65
N SER A 75 30.31 -6.66 11.50
CA SER A 75 29.30 -5.61 11.30
C SER A 75 27.86 -6.13 11.40
N LEU A 76 27.56 -7.31 10.85
CA LEU A 76 26.21 -7.90 10.88
C LEU A 76 25.82 -8.47 12.24
N LEU A 77 26.80 -8.85 13.08
CA LEU A 77 26.56 -9.41 14.41
C LEU A 77 26.50 -8.36 15.52
N PHE A 78 26.94 -7.12 15.25
CA PHE A 78 27.18 -6.11 16.27
C PHE A 78 25.92 -5.68 17.04
N ASN A 79 24.78 -5.55 16.36
CA ASN A 79 23.53 -5.00 16.93
C ASN A 79 22.46 -6.08 17.16
N LEU A 80 22.83 -7.29 17.59
CA LEU A 80 21.87 -8.37 17.81
C LEU A 80 21.36 -8.40 19.27
N PRO A 81 20.08 -8.72 19.50
CA PRO A 81 19.57 -8.98 20.85
C PRO A 81 20.31 -10.16 21.51
N GLU A 82 20.68 -9.99 22.78
CA GLU A 82 21.29 -11.04 23.61
C GLU A 82 20.31 -12.16 23.96
N GLY A 83 19.01 -11.84 24.06
CA GLY A 83 17.94 -12.79 24.37
C GLY A 83 16.64 -12.51 23.60
N PRO A 84 15.62 -13.37 23.76
CA PRO A 84 14.32 -13.16 23.13
C PRO A 84 13.60 -11.96 23.75
N SER A 85 12.93 -11.18 22.91
CA SER A 85 12.06 -10.07 23.29
C SER A 85 10.71 -10.20 22.59
N SER A 86 9.66 -9.67 23.21
CA SER A 86 8.32 -9.47 22.62
C SER A 86 8.03 -8.00 22.29
N ASP A 87 9.00 -7.11 22.53
CA ASP A 87 8.92 -5.69 22.20
C ASP A 87 9.24 -5.48 20.72
N SER A 88 8.18 -5.37 19.92
CA SER A 88 8.29 -5.20 18.47
C SER A 88 8.91 -3.87 18.07
N ASP A 89 8.78 -2.80 18.85
CA ASP A 89 9.34 -1.49 18.51
C ASP A 89 10.87 -1.49 18.64
N ILE A 90 11.39 -2.14 19.67
CA ILE A 90 12.83 -2.37 19.82
C ILE A 90 13.34 -3.27 18.69
N LEU A 91 12.64 -4.38 18.42
CA LEU A 91 13.06 -5.35 17.40
C LEU A 91 13.01 -4.76 15.99
N ASN A 92 11.99 -3.96 15.66
CA ASN A 92 11.87 -3.28 14.36
C ASN A 92 13.00 -2.27 14.13
N ARG A 93 13.38 -1.51 15.17
CA ARG A 93 14.53 -0.60 15.10
C ARG A 93 15.83 -1.37 14.82
N ILE A 94 16.04 -2.48 15.51
CA ILE A 94 17.20 -3.35 15.28
C ILE A 94 17.18 -3.92 13.85
N CYS A 95 16.04 -4.41 13.38
CA CYS A 95 15.91 -4.92 12.02
C CYS A 95 16.24 -3.86 10.96
N THR A 96 15.79 -2.61 11.16
CA THR A 96 16.06 -1.52 10.22
C THR A 96 17.56 -1.18 10.18
N VAL A 97 18.22 -1.11 11.34
CA VAL A 97 19.68 -0.90 11.41
C VAL A 97 20.44 -2.04 10.74
N ASN A 98 20.11 -3.30 11.06
CA ASN A 98 20.79 -4.46 10.50
C ASN A 98 20.59 -4.59 8.98
N ALA A 99 19.39 -4.28 8.50
CA ALA A 99 19.13 -4.20 7.06
C ALA A 99 19.93 -3.09 6.39
N GLY A 100 20.01 -1.90 7.01
CA GLY A 100 20.84 -0.80 6.53
C GLY A 100 22.31 -1.18 6.41
N ASN A 101 22.87 -1.86 7.41
CA ASN A 101 24.23 -2.37 7.39
C ASN A 101 24.45 -3.37 6.23
N LEU A 102 23.54 -4.33 6.05
CA LEU A 102 23.62 -5.28 4.95
C LEU A 102 23.53 -4.60 3.58
N ILE A 103 22.61 -3.65 3.40
CA ILE A 103 22.46 -2.87 2.16
C ILE A 103 23.74 -2.08 1.87
N ALA A 104 24.35 -1.45 2.87
CA ALA A 104 25.60 -0.71 2.72
C ALA A 104 26.75 -1.64 2.27
N LEU A 105 26.87 -2.83 2.87
CA LEU A 105 27.87 -3.83 2.49
C LEU A 105 27.65 -4.35 1.06
N ILE A 106 26.39 -4.56 0.67
CA ILE A 106 26.03 -4.97 -0.70
C ILE A 106 26.40 -3.86 -1.68
N ASN A 107 26.00 -2.61 -1.43
CA ASN A 107 26.29 -1.49 -2.31
C ASN A 107 27.80 -1.21 -2.43
N ALA A 108 28.57 -1.43 -1.37
CA ALA A 108 30.03 -1.33 -1.41
C ALA A 108 30.70 -2.45 -2.25
N SER A 109 30.04 -3.61 -2.35
CA SER A 109 30.56 -4.77 -3.09
C SER A 109 30.00 -4.88 -4.51
N LEU A 110 28.82 -4.32 -4.76
CA LEU A 110 28.10 -4.34 -6.02
C LEU A 110 28.43 -3.06 -6.79
N ASN A 111 29.07 -3.18 -7.96
CA ASN A 111 29.47 -2.03 -8.79
C ASN A 111 28.29 -1.33 -9.51
N ARG A 112 27.07 -1.48 -8.99
CA ARG A 112 25.84 -0.85 -9.48
C ARG A 112 24.79 -0.84 -8.37
N PRO A 113 23.76 0.01 -8.46
CA PRO A 113 22.59 -0.12 -7.59
C PRO A 113 21.91 -1.49 -7.75
N MET A 114 21.35 -1.99 -6.65
CA MET A 114 20.44 -3.14 -6.70
C MET A 114 19.16 -2.77 -7.47
N ASN A 115 18.67 -3.69 -8.31
CA ASN A 115 17.34 -3.56 -8.89
C ASN A 115 16.25 -3.92 -7.86
N VAL A 116 14.98 -3.66 -8.17
CA VAL A 116 13.85 -3.90 -7.25
C VAL A 116 13.74 -5.36 -6.80
N VAL A 117 14.03 -6.32 -7.69
CA VAL A 117 13.99 -7.76 -7.35
C VAL A 117 15.08 -8.11 -6.34
N GLU A 118 16.30 -7.62 -6.56
CA GLU A 118 17.43 -7.80 -5.64
C GLU A 118 17.19 -7.13 -4.29
N GLN A 119 16.67 -5.90 -4.28
CA GLN A 119 16.30 -5.22 -3.04
C GLN A 119 15.28 -6.04 -2.25
N ASN A 120 14.26 -6.60 -2.94
CA ASN A 120 13.24 -7.40 -2.29
C ASN A 120 13.77 -8.70 -1.68
N ILE A 121 14.82 -9.32 -2.24
CA ILE A 121 15.49 -10.48 -1.63
C ILE A 121 16.12 -10.10 -0.28
N VAL A 122 16.69 -8.90 -0.18
CA VAL A 122 17.38 -8.42 1.01
C VAL A 122 16.39 -7.97 2.08
N VAL A 123 15.46 -7.08 1.73
CA VAL A 123 14.63 -6.40 2.74
C VAL A 123 13.52 -7.27 3.32
N TYR A 124 13.06 -8.25 2.55
CA TYR A 124 12.07 -9.25 2.97
C TYR A 124 12.70 -10.55 3.47
N GLU A 125 14.01 -10.59 3.71
CA GLU A 125 14.67 -11.78 4.29
C GLU A 125 13.93 -12.19 5.59
N PRO A 126 13.51 -13.46 5.74
CA PRO A 126 12.83 -13.93 6.95
C PRO A 126 13.67 -13.68 8.21
N LYS A 127 13.01 -13.27 9.29
CA LYS A 127 13.66 -12.87 10.55
C LYS A 127 12.94 -13.51 11.73
N CYS A 128 13.68 -13.93 12.74
CA CYS A 128 13.09 -14.38 13.99
C CYS A 128 12.31 -13.24 14.66
N LEU A 129 11.03 -13.47 14.93
CA LEU A 129 10.14 -12.53 15.61
C LEU A 129 10.62 -12.10 16.99
N ALA A 130 11.47 -12.89 17.66
CA ALA A 130 11.91 -12.61 19.02
C ALA A 130 13.32 -12.01 19.10
N CYS A 131 14.14 -12.14 18.05
CA CYS A 131 15.56 -11.75 18.14
C CYS A 131 16.15 -11.18 16.84
N THR A 132 15.34 -10.95 15.81
CA THR A 132 15.71 -10.33 14.52
C THR A 132 16.67 -11.13 13.61
N ARG A 133 17.23 -12.24 14.10
CA ARG A 133 18.16 -13.09 13.33
C ARG A 133 17.50 -13.65 12.08
N THR A 134 18.19 -13.53 10.96
CA THR A 134 17.83 -14.17 9.69
C THR A 134 18.57 -15.50 9.54
N ASP A 135 18.20 -16.30 8.55
CA ASP A 135 18.95 -17.52 8.22
C ASP A 135 20.43 -17.23 7.96
N ARG A 136 20.74 -16.08 7.33
CA ARG A 136 22.12 -15.62 7.11
C ARG A 136 22.86 -15.40 8.42
N ILE A 137 22.24 -14.66 9.33
CA ILE A 137 22.83 -14.35 10.63
C ILE A 137 23.08 -15.64 11.42
N LEU A 138 22.11 -16.57 11.44
CA LEU A 138 22.26 -17.86 12.12
C LEU A 138 23.45 -18.67 11.57
N ARG A 139 23.63 -18.73 10.24
CA ARG A 139 24.80 -19.39 9.63
C ARG A 139 26.11 -18.70 10.00
N ILE A 140 26.13 -17.37 10.03
CA ILE A 140 27.30 -16.58 10.40
C ILE A 140 27.68 -16.80 11.88
N GLU A 141 26.70 -16.83 12.79
CA GLU A 141 26.93 -17.04 14.23
C GLU A 141 27.40 -18.47 14.54
N THR A 142 26.74 -19.47 13.95
CA THR A 142 26.97 -20.89 14.30
C THR A 142 28.07 -21.55 13.48
N GLY A 143 28.36 -21.03 12.28
CA GLY A 143 29.20 -21.70 11.30
C GLY A 143 28.54 -22.92 10.65
N ASP A 144 27.30 -23.27 11.03
CA ASP A 144 26.55 -24.38 10.43
C ASP A 144 25.77 -23.88 9.21
N PRO A 145 26.05 -24.39 7.99
CA PRO A 145 25.29 -24.02 6.81
C PRO A 145 23.81 -24.39 6.94
N SER A 146 23.46 -25.45 7.68
CA SER A 146 22.08 -25.93 7.84
C SER A 146 21.23 -25.07 8.78
N ALA A 147 21.85 -24.17 9.55
CA ALA A 147 21.16 -23.28 10.46
C ALA A 147 20.14 -22.40 9.72
N GLY A 148 18.92 -22.36 10.25
CA GLY A 148 17.82 -21.62 9.66
C GLY A 148 16.63 -21.50 10.60
N LEU A 149 15.70 -20.65 10.19
CA LEU A 149 14.46 -20.35 10.88
C LEU A 149 13.40 -21.42 10.63
N LYS A 150 12.60 -21.66 11.66
CA LYS A 150 11.30 -22.34 11.54
C LYS A 150 10.23 -21.30 11.25
N SER A 151 9.13 -21.70 10.63
CA SER A 151 7.98 -20.85 10.40
C SER A 151 6.79 -21.24 11.27
N CYS A 152 5.90 -20.28 11.54
CA CYS A 152 4.59 -20.52 12.14
C CYS A 152 3.82 -21.55 11.30
N SER A 153 3.21 -22.55 11.96
CA SER A 153 2.48 -23.63 11.29
C SER A 153 1.20 -23.17 10.61
N GLU A 154 0.61 -22.07 11.08
CA GLU A 154 -0.66 -21.56 10.56
C GLU A 154 -0.43 -20.62 9.39
N CYS A 155 0.32 -19.53 9.59
CA CYS A 155 0.44 -18.49 8.58
C CYS A 155 1.67 -18.60 7.70
N HIS A 156 2.69 -19.36 8.09
CA HIS A 156 3.97 -19.52 7.38
C HIS A 156 4.74 -18.24 7.02
N LEU A 157 4.29 -17.05 7.46
CA LEU A 157 4.92 -15.75 7.23
C LEU A 157 5.58 -15.16 8.48
N ALA A 158 5.46 -15.85 9.62
CA ALA A 158 6.16 -15.52 10.84
C ALA A 158 7.22 -16.59 11.12
N PHE A 159 8.37 -16.17 11.65
CA PHE A 159 9.54 -17.04 11.77
C PHE A 159 10.17 -16.97 13.16
N PHE A 160 10.81 -18.06 13.57
CA PHE A 160 11.52 -18.17 14.85
C PHE A 160 12.70 -19.13 14.76
N CYS A 161 13.76 -18.89 15.53
CA CYS A 161 14.97 -19.74 15.49
C CYS A 161 15.00 -20.83 16.57
N SER A 162 14.15 -20.76 17.60
CA SER A 162 14.09 -21.77 18.67
C SER A 162 12.72 -21.80 19.36
N GLU A 163 12.41 -22.90 20.05
CA GLU A 163 11.16 -23.01 20.83
C GLU A 163 11.07 -21.97 21.94
N ALA A 164 12.21 -21.63 22.57
CA ALA A 164 12.26 -20.58 23.58
C ALA A 164 11.87 -19.22 22.99
N HIS A 165 12.36 -18.91 21.78
CA HIS A 165 12.01 -17.67 21.08
C HIS A 165 10.55 -17.67 20.64
N TRP A 166 10.04 -18.80 20.16
CA TRP A 166 8.61 -18.91 19.81
C TRP A 166 7.72 -18.67 21.02
N LYS A 167 8.02 -19.30 22.15
CA LYS A 167 7.27 -19.13 23.40
C LYS A 167 7.22 -17.67 23.86
N ALA A 168 8.27 -16.88 23.59
CA ALA A 168 8.31 -15.46 23.95
C ALA A 168 7.34 -14.60 23.13
N VAL A 169 7.01 -14.98 21.90
CA VAL A 169 6.24 -14.13 20.96
C VAL A 169 4.92 -14.73 20.51
N SER A 170 4.69 -16.03 20.68
CA SER A 170 3.57 -16.75 20.08
C SER A 170 2.22 -16.22 20.55
N TYR A 171 2.09 -15.84 21.82
CA TYR A 171 0.85 -15.28 22.36
C TYR A 171 0.48 -13.98 21.63
N LYS A 172 1.41 -13.02 21.57
CA LYS A 172 1.23 -11.76 20.84
C LYS A 172 0.93 -12.00 19.36
N HIS A 173 1.72 -12.84 18.69
CA HIS A 173 1.54 -13.17 17.28
C HIS A 173 0.15 -13.76 16.95
N ILE A 174 -0.34 -14.68 17.79
CA ILE A 174 -1.55 -15.47 17.50
C ILE A 174 -2.80 -14.78 18.02
N SER A 175 -2.72 -14.08 19.16
CA SER A 175 -3.89 -13.70 19.95
C SER A 175 -4.11 -12.19 20.09
N GLU A 176 -3.04 -11.38 20.11
CA GLU A 176 -3.18 -9.94 20.28
C GLU A 176 -3.50 -9.26 18.94
N PRO A 177 -4.46 -8.32 18.90
CA PRO A 177 -4.72 -7.52 17.71
C PRO A 177 -3.47 -6.73 17.27
N SER A 178 -3.14 -6.81 15.99
CA SER A 178 -2.07 -5.99 15.41
C SER A 178 -2.50 -4.52 15.34
N THR A 179 -1.62 -3.61 15.77
CA THR A 179 -1.94 -2.18 15.81
C THR A 179 -2.14 -1.56 14.42
N ASP A 180 -1.45 -2.10 13.42
CA ASP A 180 -1.55 -1.62 12.02
C ASP A 180 -2.49 -2.51 11.18
N GLY A 181 -3.03 -3.56 11.81
CA GLY A 181 -3.98 -4.50 11.23
C GLY A 181 -5.42 -4.01 11.20
N HIS A 182 -6.29 -4.68 10.45
CA HIS A 182 -7.74 -4.39 10.40
C HIS A 182 -8.56 -5.42 11.18
N ASP A 183 -9.83 -5.08 11.46
CA ASP A 183 -10.83 -5.95 12.08
C ASP A 183 -10.41 -6.58 13.44
N GLY A 184 -9.47 -5.96 14.14
CA GLY A 184 -8.93 -6.48 15.41
C GLY A 184 -8.16 -7.79 15.26
N LEU A 185 -7.70 -8.12 14.04
CA LEU A 185 -7.01 -9.37 13.75
C LEU A 185 -5.58 -9.38 14.29
N SER A 186 -5.13 -10.55 14.73
CA SER A 186 -3.74 -10.77 15.14
C SER A 186 -2.78 -10.83 13.95
N GLN A 187 -1.48 -10.69 14.22
CA GLN A 187 -0.45 -10.80 13.18
C GLN A 187 -0.56 -12.12 12.39
N CYS A 188 -0.86 -13.23 13.07
CA CYS A 188 -1.06 -14.53 12.43
C CYS A 188 -2.26 -14.53 11.46
N ALA A 189 -3.39 -13.97 11.90
CA ALA A 189 -4.60 -13.91 11.08
C ALA A 189 -4.43 -12.98 9.86
N LEU A 190 -3.74 -11.85 10.03
CA LEU A 190 -3.43 -10.93 8.93
C LEU A 190 -2.47 -11.56 7.92
N ASN A 191 -1.44 -12.27 8.40
CA ASN A 191 -0.53 -13.01 7.53
C ASN A 191 -1.27 -14.08 6.71
N ASN A 192 -2.26 -14.76 7.29
CA ASN A 192 -3.14 -15.66 6.55
C ASN A 192 -3.96 -14.92 5.49
N ASP A 193 -4.54 -13.77 5.82
CA ASP A 193 -5.28 -12.94 4.86
C ASP A 193 -4.37 -12.49 3.70
N ILE A 194 -3.11 -12.15 3.96
CA ILE A 194 -2.12 -11.80 2.93
C ILE A 194 -1.89 -12.96 1.95
N LEU A 195 -1.73 -14.19 2.45
CA LEU A 195 -1.56 -15.37 1.59
C LEU A 195 -2.82 -15.65 0.76
N ILE A 196 -4.00 -15.53 1.37
CA ILE A 196 -5.28 -15.72 0.68
C ILE A 196 -5.46 -14.65 -0.41
N ASN A 197 -5.13 -13.39 -0.11
CA ASN A 197 -5.20 -12.29 -1.07
C ASN A 197 -4.23 -12.47 -2.23
N ALA A 198 -3.00 -12.92 -1.98
CA ALA A 198 -2.03 -13.22 -3.03
C ALA A 198 -2.55 -14.29 -4.00
N ARG A 199 -3.19 -15.35 -3.48
CA ARG A 199 -3.83 -16.39 -4.30
C ARG A 199 -5.03 -15.86 -5.06
N PHE A 200 -5.86 -15.05 -4.41
CA PHE A 200 -7.02 -14.42 -5.03
C PHE A 200 -6.62 -13.52 -6.20
N ASP A 201 -5.58 -12.71 -6.05
CA ASP A 201 -5.05 -11.85 -7.11
C ASP A 201 -4.62 -12.65 -8.35
N VAL A 202 -3.90 -13.77 -8.15
CA VAL A 202 -3.52 -14.67 -9.26
C VAL A 202 -4.74 -15.23 -10.00
N ILE A 203 -5.81 -15.57 -9.29
CA ILE A 203 -7.05 -16.10 -9.88
C ILE A 203 -7.81 -15.02 -10.66
N MET A 204 -7.90 -13.81 -10.11
CA MET A 204 -8.68 -12.72 -10.70
C MET A 204 -7.93 -11.97 -11.79
N ASN A 205 -6.60 -11.97 -11.75
CA ASN A 205 -5.73 -11.33 -12.74
C ASN A 205 -4.75 -12.35 -13.37
N PRO A 206 -5.25 -13.38 -14.09
CA PRO A 206 -4.40 -14.43 -14.65
C PRO A 206 -3.43 -13.89 -15.71
N ASN A 207 -3.72 -12.73 -16.29
CA ASN A 207 -2.80 -11.98 -17.14
C ASN A 207 -2.44 -10.65 -16.46
N PRO A 208 -1.26 -10.53 -15.82
CA PRO A 208 -0.83 -9.30 -15.15
C PRO A 208 -0.71 -8.08 -16.09
N GLN A 209 -0.67 -8.30 -17.40
CA GLN A 209 -0.68 -7.23 -18.41
C GLN A 209 -2.08 -6.63 -18.60
N SER A 210 -3.14 -7.31 -18.11
CA SER A 210 -4.54 -6.89 -18.24
C SER A 210 -4.98 -5.88 -17.17
N GLY A 211 -4.09 -5.53 -16.23
CA GLY A 211 -4.34 -4.54 -15.19
C GLY A 211 -4.50 -5.15 -13.79
N VAL A 212 -4.87 -4.29 -12.84
CA VAL A 212 -5.12 -4.67 -11.44
C VAL A 212 -6.60 -4.96 -11.25
N PHE A 213 -6.96 -5.81 -10.29
CA PHE A 213 -8.36 -6.09 -9.96
C PHE A 213 -9.06 -4.79 -9.57
N GLN A 214 -10.18 -4.51 -10.25
CA GLN A 214 -11.00 -3.34 -10.00
C GLN A 214 -12.46 -3.74 -9.93
N TRP A 215 -13.13 -3.22 -8.92
CA TRP A 215 -14.55 -3.41 -8.74
C TRP A 215 -15.15 -2.21 -8.02
N ALA A 216 -16.27 -1.73 -8.55
CA ALA A 216 -17.13 -0.77 -7.88
C ALA A 216 -18.55 -1.35 -7.80
N PRO A 217 -19.23 -1.23 -6.66
CA PRO A 217 -20.61 -1.66 -6.52
C PRO A 217 -21.53 -0.96 -7.54
N GLU A 218 -22.26 -1.71 -8.37
CA GLU A 218 -23.26 -1.13 -9.28
C GLU A 218 -24.58 -0.86 -8.53
N ARG A 219 -24.52 0.03 -7.53
CA ARG A 219 -25.68 0.49 -6.75
C ARG A 219 -25.77 2.00 -6.83
N VAL A 220 -26.95 2.55 -6.56
CA VAL A 220 -27.08 3.98 -6.30
C VAL A 220 -27.87 4.13 -5.03
N LYS A 221 -27.28 4.75 -4.01
CA LYS A 221 -27.97 5.04 -2.76
C LYS A 221 -29.11 6.05 -3.04
N ASP A 222 -30.20 5.97 -2.30
CA ASP A 222 -31.32 6.91 -2.46
C ASP A 222 -31.02 8.28 -1.84
N MET A 223 -30.16 8.31 -0.82
CA MET A 223 -29.62 9.51 -0.20
C MET A 223 -28.19 9.28 0.30
N TRP A 224 -27.49 10.38 0.59
CA TRP A 224 -26.22 10.33 1.30
C TRP A 224 -26.42 9.77 2.70
N MET A 225 -25.56 8.83 3.08
CA MET A 225 -25.49 8.25 4.42
C MET A 225 -24.07 8.50 4.94
N PRO A 226 -23.90 9.23 6.04
CA PRO A 226 -22.59 9.48 6.62
C PRO A 226 -21.81 8.18 6.86
N LEU A 227 -20.52 8.21 6.53
CA LEU A 227 -19.64 7.07 6.68
C LEU A 227 -19.19 6.94 8.14
N PRO A 228 -19.30 5.75 8.77
CA PRO A 228 -18.85 5.55 10.14
C PRO A 228 -17.35 5.76 10.32
N ASN A 229 -16.93 6.03 11.56
CA ASN A 229 -15.54 6.25 11.95
C ASN A 229 -14.73 4.95 12.10
N GLU A 230 -15.42 3.82 12.23
CA GLU A 230 -14.87 2.48 12.33
C GLU A 230 -15.74 1.51 11.50
N PRO A 231 -15.79 1.65 10.17
CA PRO A 231 -16.51 0.73 9.32
C PRO A 231 -15.77 -0.60 9.21
N ALA A 232 -16.53 -1.68 9.03
CA ALA A 232 -16.03 -2.85 8.33
C ALA A 232 -16.39 -2.73 6.85
N TRP A 233 -15.45 -3.04 5.94
CA TRP A 233 -15.75 -3.09 4.51
C TRP A 233 -16.91 -4.05 4.20
N ASP A 234 -17.04 -5.16 4.93
CA ASP A 234 -18.17 -6.07 4.78
C ASP A 234 -19.53 -5.43 5.08
N ALA A 235 -19.60 -4.49 6.03
CA ALA A 235 -20.83 -3.79 6.34
C ALA A 235 -21.28 -2.87 5.19
N GLU A 236 -20.35 -2.24 4.47
CA GLU A 236 -20.66 -1.30 3.39
C GLU A 236 -20.89 -1.99 2.04
N VAL A 237 -20.07 -2.98 1.68
CA VAL A 237 -20.14 -3.60 0.33
C VAL A 237 -20.54 -5.07 0.34
N GLY A 238 -20.53 -5.74 1.50
CA GLY A 238 -20.71 -7.19 1.61
C GLY A 238 -22.10 -7.65 1.18
N GLU A 239 -23.17 -6.95 1.54
CA GLU A 239 -24.53 -7.33 1.11
C GLU A 239 -24.69 -7.23 -0.40
N HIS A 240 -24.19 -6.15 -1.00
CA HIS A 240 -24.24 -5.96 -2.45
C HIS A 240 -23.45 -7.06 -3.17
N LEU A 241 -22.26 -7.40 -2.67
CA LEU A 241 -21.47 -8.51 -3.18
C LEU A 241 -22.25 -9.83 -3.08
N ARG A 242 -22.81 -10.16 -1.91
CA ARG A 242 -23.62 -11.38 -1.71
C ARG A 242 -24.80 -11.45 -2.70
N ARG A 243 -25.50 -10.34 -2.92
CA ARG A 243 -26.60 -10.24 -3.90
C ARG A 243 -26.11 -10.42 -5.34
N MET A 244 -25.01 -9.79 -5.71
CA MET A 244 -24.38 -9.94 -7.03
C MET A 244 -23.97 -11.40 -7.24
N THR A 245 -23.28 -12.00 -6.27
CA THR A 245 -22.85 -13.39 -6.32
C THR A 245 -24.05 -14.34 -6.47
N LYS A 246 -25.12 -14.14 -5.69
CA LYS A 246 -26.35 -14.94 -5.81
C LYS A 246 -26.99 -14.80 -7.19
N LYS A 247 -27.02 -13.58 -7.76
CA LYS A 247 -27.58 -13.33 -9.09
C LYS A 247 -26.79 -14.02 -10.21
N HIS A 248 -25.46 -14.01 -10.14
CA HIS A 248 -24.60 -14.56 -11.20
C HIS A 248 -24.31 -16.06 -11.06
N TYR A 249 -24.23 -16.56 -9.83
CA TYR A 249 -23.75 -17.92 -9.53
C TYR A 249 -24.80 -18.81 -8.84
N GLY A 250 -25.99 -18.28 -8.49
CA GLY A 250 -27.06 -19.02 -7.82
C GLY A 250 -26.84 -19.20 -6.31
N ASP A 251 -27.63 -20.10 -5.69
CA ASP A 251 -27.46 -20.50 -4.29
C ASP A 251 -26.37 -21.61 -4.21
N ALA A 252 -25.13 -21.19 -3.90
CA ALA A 252 -24.00 -21.95 -3.31
C ALA A 252 -22.69 -22.09 -4.12
N ARG A 253 -21.57 -21.88 -3.38
CA ARG A 253 -20.17 -22.33 -3.57
C ARG A 253 -19.42 -22.07 -4.89
N ARG A 254 -20.06 -21.58 -5.95
CA ARG A 254 -19.43 -21.33 -7.26
C ARG A 254 -18.96 -19.89 -7.47
N GLY A 255 -19.37 -18.96 -6.61
CA GLY A 255 -18.93 -17.57 -6.64
C GLY A 255 -17.59 -17.35 -5.92
N PRO A 256 -16.94 -16.20 -6.13
CA PRO A 256 -15.70 -15.88 -5.44
C PRO A 256 -15.93 -15.84 -3.92
N PRO A 257 -14.94 -16.24 -3.10
CA PRO A 257 -15.06 -16.16 -1.66
C PRO A 257 -15.25 -14.70 -1.24
N THR A 258 -16.26 -14.45 -0.39
CA THR A 258 -16.72 -13.10 -0.07
C THR A 258 -15.63 -12.26 0.60
N LYS A 259 -14.94 -12.79 1.63
CA LYS A 259 -13.92 -12.05 2.38
C LYS A 259 -12.72 -11.61 1.50
N PRO A 260 -12.05 -12.49 0.74
CA PRO A 260 -10.96 -12.09 -0.15
C PRO A 260 -11.39 -11.12 -1.24
N PHE A 261 -12.60 -11.26 -1.77
CA PHE A 261 -13.14 -10.34 -2.77
C PHE A 261 -13.35 -8.93 -2.18
N ILE A 262 -13.93 -8.82 -0.98
CA ILE A 262 -14.08 -7.54 -0.27
C ILE A 262 -12.71 -6.92 -0.01
N CYS A 263 -11.77 -7.72 0.49
CA CYS A 263 -10.42 -7.28 0.75
C CYS A 263 -9.74 -6.75 -0.52
N ALA A 264 -9.76 -7.49 -1.63
CA ALA A 264 -9.20 -7.05 -2.90
C ALA A 264 -9.90 -5.79 -3.45
N SER A 265 -11.23 -5.69 -3.27
CA SER A 265 -12.02 -4.52 -3.70
C SER A 265 -11.64 -3.24 -2.95
N SER A 266 -11.26 -3.37 -1.68
CA SER A 266 -10.87 -2.24 -0.84
C SER A 266 -9.64 -1.50 -1.38
N GLU A 267 -8.75 -2.14 -2.15
CA GLU A 267 -7.57 -1.49 -2.74
C GLU A 267 -8.01 -0.31 -3.62
N GLY A 268 -8.90 -0.56 -4.59
CA GLY A 268 -9.40 0.47 -5.49
C GLY A 268 -10.50 1.35 -4.89
N LEU A 269 -11.33 0.81 -3.99
CA LEU A 269 -12.40 1.58 -3.33
C LEU A 269 -11.90 2.50 -2.22
N SER A 270 -10.69 2.28 -1.70
CA SER A 270 -10.11 3.16 -0.68
C SER A 270 -10.02 4.61 -1.16
N PHE A 271 -9.78 4.85 -2.46
CA PHE A 271 -9.72 6.20 -3.05
C PHE A 271 -11.06 6.97 -2.93
N PRO A 272 -12.17 6.52 -3.55
CA PRO A 272 -13.45 7.23 -3.45
C PRO A 272 -13.99 7.29 -2.02
N MET A 273 -13.82 6.23 -1.22
CA MET A 273 -14.33 6.19 0.14
C MET A 273 -13.58 7.16 1.06
N THR A 274 -12.26 7.29 0.90
CA THR A 274 -11.47 8.30 1.61
C THR A 274 -11.87 9.72 1.21
N ILE A 275 -12.17 9.99 -0.07
CA ILE A 275 -12.69 11.30 -0.51
C ILE A 275 -14.02 11.63 0.18
N LEU A 276 -14.94 10.67 0.19
CA LEU A 276 -16.25 10.86 0.85
C LEU A 276 -16.09 11.08 2.36
N TYR A 277 -15.20 10.31 3.01
CA TYR A 277 -14.88 10.45 4.43
C TYR A 277 -14.20 11.80 4.73
N ALA A 278 -13.34 12.29 3.84
CA ALA A 278 -12.71 13.60 3.95
C ALA A 278 -13.75 14.72 3.83
N LEU A 279 -14.60 14.67 2.80
CA LEU A 279 -15.65 15.67 2.56
C LEU A 279 -16.60 15.78 3.75
N GLN A 280 -17.11 14.67 4.28
CA GLN A 280 -18.05 14.74 5.42
C GLN A 280 -17.43 15.41 6.66
N ASN A 281 -16.15 15.13 6.93
CA ASN A 281 -15.49 15.60 8.14
C ASN A 281 -14.97 17.04 8.01
N LEU A 282 -14.60 17.46 6.79
CA LEU A 282 -14.25 18.86 6.51
C LEU A 282 -15.47 19.79 6.54
N ASN A 283 -16.67 19.27 6.20
CA ASN A 283 -17.90 20.06 6.19
C ASN A 283 -18.68 20.03 7.54
N GLN A 284 -18.19 19.34 8.57
CA GLN A 284 -18.67 19.40 9.97
C GLN A 284 -20.21 19.31 10.14
N GLY A 285 -20.87 18.44 9.37
CA GLY A 285 -22.33 18.24 9.42
C GLY A 285 -23.15 19.11 8.46
N ASP A 286 -22.51 19.99 7.68
CA ASP A 286 -23.15 20.59 6.51
C ASP A 286 -23.15 19.60 5.34
N ASP A 287 -24.32 19.04 5.02
CA ASP A 287 -24.51 18.14 3.88
C ASP A 287 -24.73 18.86 2.54
N GLY A 288 -24.55 20.18 2.47
CA GLY A 288 -24.71 20.97 1.25
C GLY A 288 -23.87 20.46 0.08
N TRP A 289 -22.64 19.98 0.36
CA TRP A 289 -21.75 19.41 -0.66
C TRP A 289 -22.34 18.16 -1.35
N THR A 290 -23.18 17.39 -0.65
CA THR A 290 -23.82 16.18 -1.20
C THR A 290 -24.92 16.48 -2.22
N LYS A 291 -25.38 17.75 -2.26
CA LYS A 291 -26.52 18.22 -3.07
C LYS A 291 -26.08 19.03 -4.30
N LYS A 292 -24.77 19.26 -4.47
CA LYS A 292 -24.22 19.98 -5.62
C LYS A 292 -24.51 19.21 -6.91
N ASP A 293 -24.82 19.93 -8.00
CA ASP A 293 -24.97 19.29 -9.31
C ASP A 293 -23.61 18.81 -9.85
N THR A 294 -22.55 19.59 -9.61
CA THR A 294 -21.17 19.26 -9.95
C THR A 294 -20.29 19.23 -8.71
N LEU A 295 -19.55 18.13 -8.53
CA LEU A 295 -18.53 17.96 -7.49
C LEU A 295 -17.15 17.92 -8.16
N THR A 296 -16.20 18.73 -7.68
CA THR A 296 -14.85 18.87 -8.25
C THR A 296 -13.80 18.45 -7.23
N ILE A 297 -13.03 17.41 -7.56
CA ILE A 297 -11.96 16.86 -6.72
C ILE A 297 -10.63 17.00 -7.45
N HIS A 298 -9.62 17.55 -6.79
CA HIS A 298 -8.26 17.61 -7.30
C HIS A 298 -7.41 16.54 -6.62
N ILE A 299 -6.92 15.59 -7.39
CA ILE A 299 -6.04 14.50 -6.95
C ILE A 299 -4.60 14.93 -7.22
N LEU A 300 -3.81 15.08 -6.16
CA LEU A 300 -2.46 15.61 -6.17
C LEU A 300 -1.44 14.47 -6.15
N GLY A 301 -0.32 14.64 -6.88
CA GLY A 301 0.70 13.60 -6.97
C GLY A 301 0.23 12.38 -7.77
N ALA A 302 -0.77 12.53 -8.64
CA ALA A 302 -1.36 11.41 -9.37
C ALA A 302 -0.33 10.71 -10.28
N SER A 303 -0.38 9.38 -10.29
CA SER A 303 0.46 8.50 -11.09
C SER A 303 -0.38 7.62 -12.03
N VAL A 304 0.25 7.14 -13.11
CA VAL A 304 -0.40 6.23 -14.06
C VAL A 304 -0.69 4.87 -13.41
N GLU A 305 0.22 4.41 -12.54
CA GLU A 305 0.16 3.08 -11.91
C GLU A 305 -0.85 2.99 -10.76
N LYS A 306 -1.36 4.12 -10.25
CA LYS A 306 -2.34 4.18 -9.17
C LYS A 306 -3.61 4.92 -9.56
N GLU A 307 -3.66 6.24 -9.38
CA GLU A 307 -4.91 7.02 -9.44
C GLU A 307 -5.57 6.96 -10.82
N VAL A 308 -4.78 6.96 -11.90
CA VAL A 308 -5.30 6.78 -13.26
C VAL A 308 -5.80 5.36 -13.47
N MET A 309 -5.02 4.36 -13.03
CA MET A 309 -5.38 2.94 -13.17
C MET A 309 -6.72 2.64 -12.49
N PHE A 310 -6.92 3.11 -11.27
CA PHE A 310 -8.18 2.97 -10.53
C PHE A 310 -9.27 3.98 -10.94
N GLY A 311 -9.09 4.68 -12.06
CA GLY A 311 -10.02 5.73 -12.51
C GLY A 311 -11.49 5.31 -12.53
N GLN A 312 -11.77 4.02 -12.78
CA GLN A 312 -13.13 3.47 -12.80
C GLN A 312 -13.79 3.40 -11.41
N THR A 313 -13.03 3.25 -10.32
CA THR A 313 -13.61 3.11 -8.97
C THR A 313 -14.18 4.41 -8.42
N PHE A 314 -13.72 5.57 -8.91
CA PHE A 314 -14.27 6.88 -8.52
C PHE A 314 -15.75 7.06 -8.85
N GLU A 315 -16.34 6.22 -9.69
CA GLU A 315 -17.79 6.21 -9.91
C GLU A 315 -18.57 5.94 -8.61
N GLU A 316 -17.96 5.27 -7.62
CA GLU A 316 -18.59 5.04 -6.31
C GLU A 316 -18.98 6.35 -5.60
N ILE A 317 -18.29 7.47 -5.88
CA ILE A 317 -18.71 8.79 -5.38
C ILE A 317 -20.12 9.15 -5.91
N LEU A 318 -20.39 8.89 -7.20
CA LEU A 318 -21.72 9.11 -7.79
C LEU A 318 -22.76 8.11 -7.24
N HIS A 319 -22.34 6.91 -6.88
CA HIS A 319 -23.22 5.91 -6.27
C HIS A 319 -23.64 6.30 -4.85
N CYS A 320 -22.73 6.90 -4.08
CA CYS A 320 -23.00 7.40 -2.73
C CYS A 320 -23.70 8.77 -2.70
N LEU A 321 -23.53 9.61 -3.73
CA LEU A 321 -24.09 10.96 -3.80
C LEU A 321 -25.13 11.06 -4.92
N PRO A 322 -26.39 10.64 -4.68
CA PRO A 322 -27.39 10.53 -5.75
C PRO A 322 -27.79 11.86 -6.41
N LYS A 323 -27.54 13.00 -5.75
CA LYS A 323 -27.84 14.33 -6.30
C LYS A 323 -26.72 14.93 -7.14
N VAL A 324 -25.50 14.40 -7.05
CA VAL A 324 -24.37 14.81 -7.89
C VAL A 324 -24.57 14.22 -9.28
N ARG A 325 -24.64 15.09 -10.30
CA ARG A 325 -24.78 14.71 -11.71
C ARG A 325 -23.45 14.63 -12.42
N THR A 326 -22.51 15.50 -12.05
CA THR A 326 -21.20 15.57 -12.69
C THR A 326 -20.09 15.48 -11.65
N LEU A 327 -19.26 14.45 -11.75
CA LEU A 327 -18.01 14.34 -11.00
C LEU A 327 -16.86 14.80 -11.90
N LYS A 328 -16.14 15.85 -11.49
CA LYS A 328 -14.92 16.32 -12.15
C LYS A 328 -13.70 15.94 -11.32
N LEU A 329 -12.78 15.20 -11.92
CA LEU A 329 -11.51 14.83 -11.31
C LEU A 329 -10.36 15.51 -12.09
N LEU A 330 -9.58 16.34 -11.40
CA LEU A 330 -8.28 16.78 -11.89
C LEU A 330 -7.22 15.85 -11.30
N LEU A 331 -6.56 15.05 -12.13
CA LEU A 331 -5.41 14.24 -11.74
C LEU A 331 -4.16 15.03 -12.11
N CYS A 332 -3.43 15.51 -11.10
CA CYS A 332 -2.27 16.38 -11.28
C CYS A 332 -1.05 15.76 -10.63
N GLY A 333 -0.03 15.43 -11.43
CA GLY A 333 1.22 14.86 -10.94
C GLY A 333 2.27 14.77 -12.05
N PRO A 334 3.57 14.97 -11.73
CA PRO A 334 4.64 14.93 -12.72
C PRO A 334 4.78 13.56 -13.41
N ASP A 335 4.33 12.48 -12.76
CA ASP A 335 4.41 11.12 -13.28
C ASP A 335 3.46 10.87 -14.45
N LEU A 336 2.44 11.71 -14.64
CA LEU A 336 1.49 11.60 -15.75
C LEU A 336 2.12 11.88 -17.12
N LYS A 337 3.37 12.35 -17.18
CA LYS A 337 4.13 12.47 -18.44
C LYS A 337 4.30 11.14 -19.18
N SER A 338 4.19 10.00 -18.49
CA SER A 338 4.29 8.66 -19.07
C SER A 338 2.96 8.13 -19.61
N LEU A 339 1.87 8.89 -19.51
CA LEU A 339 0.54 8.46 -19.96
C LEU A 339 0.53 8.22 -21.49
N PRO A 340 0.32 6.98 -21.98
CA PRO A 340 0.35 6.68 -23.40
C PRO A 340 -0.82 7.33 -24.14
N GLY A 341 -0.54 8.10 -25.19
CA GLY A 341 -1.58 8.69 -26.06
C GLY A 341 -2.49 9.73 -25.39
N GLY A 342 -2.09 10.29 -24.23
CA GLY A 342 -2.97 11.11 -23.39
C GLY A 342 -3.24 12.51 -23.94
N ASP A 343 -4.52 12.88 -23.97
CA ASP A 343 -5.02 14.26 -24.10
C ASP A 343 -4.68 15.08 -22.82
N LEU A 344 -3.38 15.37 -22.60
CA LEU A 344 -2.92 16.14 -21.45
C LEU A 344 -3.57 17.53 -21.43
N GLY A 345 -4.14 17.90 -20.28
CA GLY A 345 -4.79 19.18 -20.05
C GLY A 345 -6.21 19.30 -20.61
N ARG A 346 -6.75 18.32 -21.35
CA ARG A 346 -8.15 18.33 -21.80
C ARG A 346 -9.05 17.54 -20.84
N GLU A 347 -10.31 17.94 -20.79
CA GLU A 347 -11.36 17.19 -20.09
C GLU A 347 -11.77 15.99 -20.97
N VAL A 348 -11.67 14.79 -20.41
CA VAL A 348 -12.07 13.52 -21.03
C VAL A 348 -13.28 12.99 -20.29
N ALA A 349 -14.37 12.75 -21.01
CA ALA A 349 -15.54 12.09 -20.46
C ALA A 349 -15.24 10.59 -20.30
N MET A 350 -15.33 10.10 -19.06
CA MET A 350 -15.11 8.70 -18.76
C MET A 350 -16.40 7.91 -18.89
N GLU A 351 -16.28 6.62 -19.22
CA GLU A 351 -17.43 5.72 -19.18
C GLU A 351 -17.97 5.61 -17.74
N VAL A 352 -19.28 5.43 -17.66
CA VAL A 352 -20.06 5.24 -16.43
C VAL A 352 -20.95 4.02 -16.60
N CYS A 353 -21.30 3.38 -15.48
CA CYS A 353 -22.16 2.21 -15.44
C CYS A 353 -23.54 2.49 -16.09
N PRO A 354 -24.27 1.44 -16.51
CA PRO A 354 -25.56 1.59 -17.16
C PRO A 354 -26.58 2.40 -16.34
N LEU A 355 -26.56 2.28 -15.00
CA LEU A 355 -27.45 3.02 -14.11
C LEU A 355 -27.11 4.53 -14.09
N CYS A 356 -25.84 4.88 -13.96
CA CYS A 356 -25.37 6.27 -14.04
C CYS A 356 -25.69 6.90 -15.39
N ARG A 357 -25.48 6.16 -16.49
CA ARG A 357 -25.80 6.60 -17.85
C ARG A 357 -27.29 6.92 -18.02
N ARG A 358 -28.18 6.03 -17.56
CA ARG A 358 -29.65 6.24 -17.60
C ARG A 358 -30.07 7.47 -16.79
N ARG A 359 -29.41 7.74 -15.67
CA ARG A 359 -29.61 8.93 -14.83
C ARG A 359 -28.91 10.18 -15.37
N ARG A 360 -28.32 10.13 -16.57
CA ARG A 360 -27.59 11.23 -17.24
C ARG A 360 -26.43 11.78 -16.40
N ARG A 361 -25.80 10.93 -15.59
CA ARG A 361 -24.64 11.30 -14.78
C ARG A 361 -23.36 11.13 -15.56
N LYS A 362 -22.36 11.94 -15.22
CA LYS A 362 -21.08 12.02 -15.93
C LYS A 362 -19.92 11.99 -14.95
N ARG A 363 -18.85 11.31 -15.34
CA ARG A 363 -17.53 11.41 -14.73
C ARG A 363 -16.56 11.98 -15.76
N ILE A 364 -15.84 13.03 -15.40
CA ILE A 364 -14.94 13.76 -16.29
C ILE A 364 -13.57 13.80 -15.65
N HIS A 365 -12.53 13.37 -16.37
CA HIS A 365 -11.15 13.39 -15.91
C HIS A 365 -10.36 14.43 -16.69
N GLN A 366 -9.47 15.15 -16.00
CA GLN A 366 -8.45 15.98 -16.62
C GLN A 366 -7.10 15.55 -16.08
N HIS A 367 -6.17 15.18 -16.96
CA HIS A 367 -4.82 14.76 -16.58
C HIS A 367 -3.82 15.89 -16.82
N VAL A 368 -3.04 16.26 -15.81
CA VAL A 368 -2.06 17.35 -15.88
C VAL A 368 -0.71 16.87 -15.37
N ALA A 369 0.26 16.76 -16.29
CA ALA A 369 1.64 16.37 -16.01
C ALA A 369 2.48 17.53 -15.44
N SER A 370 2.08 18.07 -14.29
CA SER A 370 2.82 19.13 -13.59
C SER A 370 2.71 18.96 -12.08
N LYS A 371 3.52 19.72 -11.34
CA LYS A 371 3.26 19.91 -9.90
C LYS A 371 2.02 20.76 -9.73
N TYR A 372 1.34 20.59 -8.60
CA TYR A 372 0.06 21.28 -8.36
C TYR A 372 0.22 22.79 -8.21
N HIS A 373 1.27 23.25 -7.52
CA HIS A 373 1.53 24.70 -7.38
C HIS A 373 1.78 25.37 -8.73
N ASP A 374 2.50 24.72 -9.64
CA ASP A 374 2.71 25.24 -11.00
C ASP A 374 1.38 25.30 -11.77
N TYR A 375 0.53 24.28 -11.64
CA TYR A 375 -0.80 24.30 -12.24
C TYR A 375 -1.63 25.49 -11.74
N VAL A 376 -1.72 25.68 -10.43
CA VAL A 376 -2.51 26.78 -9.83
C VAL A 376 -1.97 28.14 -10.30
N GLN A 377 -0.65 28.35 -10.25
CA GLN A 377 -0.01 29.58 -10.71
C GLN A 377 -0.28 29.84 -12.19
N ASN A 378 -0.18 28.81 -13.04
CA ASN A 378 -0.48 28.89 -14.47
C ASN A 378 -1.96 29.20 -14.75
N GLN A 379 -2.90 28.69 -13.95
CA GLN A 379 -4.31 29.05 -14.09
C GLN A 379 -4.55 30.52 -13.72
N LYS A 380 -3.89 31.00 -12.66
CA LYS A 380 -3.99 32.41 -12.22
C LYS A 380 -3.35 33.39 -13.22
N SER A 381 -2.26 33.01 -13.89
CA SER A 381 -1.59 33.88 -14.86
C SER A 381 -2.35 34.04 -16.17
N LYS A 382 -3.12 33.03 -16.60
CA LYS A 382 -3.87 33.06 -17.86
C LYS A 382 -5.06 34.03 -17.86
N ARG A 383 -5.71 34.24 -16.71
CA ARG A 383 -6.85 35.15 -16.58
C ARG A 383 -7.07 35.55 -15.11
N PRO A 384 -7.59 36.76 -14.84
CA PRO A 384 -8.04 37.14 -13.49
C PRO A 384 -9.04 36.11 -12.96
N ASN A 385 -8.87 35.66 -11.71
CA ASN A 385 -9.67 34.58 -11.09
C ASN A 385 -9.67 33.26 -11.88
N GLY A 386 -8.59 32.97 -12.63
CA GLY A 386 -8.54 31.82 -13.52
C GLY A 386 -8.52 30.47 -12.83
N PHE A 387 -8.10 30.42 -11.56
CA PHE A 387 -8.13 29.23 -10.73
C PHE A 387 -9.43 29.17 -9.91
N THR A 388 -10.19 28.09 -10.08
CA THR A 388 -11.35 27.77 -9.25
C THR A 388 -10.93 26.73 -8.21
N GLN A 389 -11.23 26.98 -6.94
CA GLN A 389 -10.92 26.03 -5.88
C GLN A 389 -11.78 24.77 -6.02
N PRO A 390 -11.21 23.58 -5.78
CA PRO A 390 -11.99 22.35 -5.74
C PRO A 390 -12.84 22.27 -4.47
N ASP A 391 -13.78 21.34 -4.46
CA ASP A 391 -14.50 20.94 -3.25
C ASP A 391 -13.58 20.18 -2.28
N LEU A 392 -12.59 19.47 -2.83
CA LEU A 392 -11.51 18.81 -2.10
C LEU A 392 -10.27 18.70 -2.98
N ALA A 393 -9.10 19.00 -2.43
CA ALA A 393 -7.82 18.51 -2.91
C ALA A 393 -7.38 17.32 -2.05
N ILE A 394 -6.83 16.26 -2.66
CA ILE A 394 -6.38 15.09 -1.91
C ILE A 394 -5.07 14.55 -2.48
N ALA A 395 -4.10 14.30 -1.61
CA ALA A 395 -2.87 13.61 -1.94
C ALA A 395 -2.93 12.18 -1.38
N PHE A 396 -2.92 11.20 -2.28
CA PHE A 396 -2.92 9.79 -1.89
C PHE A 396 -1.50 9.28 -1.72
N ASN A 397 -1.21 8.63 -0.61
CA ASN A 397 0.09 8.04 -0.28
C ASN A 397 1.28 8.92 -0.68
N SER A 398 1.32 10.16 -0.18
CA SER A 398 2.07 11.25 -0.83
C SER A 398 3.59 11.11 -0.76
N GLY A 399 4.10 10.38 0.24
CA GLY A 399 5.53 10.20 0.49
C GLY A 399 6.26 11.52 0.83
N CYS A 400 5.52 12.57 1.18
CA CYS A 400 6.09 13.92 1.31
C CYS A 400 6.96 14.11 2.56
N SER A 401 7.00 13.12 3.46
CA SER A 401 7.89 13.06 4.61
C SER A 401 9.16 12.24 4.40
N GLN A 402 9.23 11.41 3.34
CA GLN A 402 10.33 10.46 3.15
C GLN A 402 11.07 10.67 1.81
N SER A 403 10.38 10.51 0.68
CA SER A 403 11.02 10.44 -0.65
C SER A 403 10.94 11.75 -1.42
N GLU A 404 9.91 12.58 -1.18
CA GLU A 404 9.55 13.69 -2.07
C GLU A 404 9.48 15.05 -1.36
N VAL A 405 10.17 15.20 -0.22
CA VAL A 405 10.05 16.36 0.68
C VAL A 405 10.17 17.70 -0.04
N GLU A 406 11.22 17.91 -0.83
CA GLU A 406 11.45 19.18 -1.54
C GLU A 406 10.43 19.44 -2.65
N SER A 407 9.95 18.39 -3.33
CA SER A 407 9.02 18.54 -4.45
C SER A 407 7.62 18.97 -3.99
N TRP A 408 7.25 18.63 -2.74
CA TRP A 408 5.97 18.96 -2.13
C TRP A 408 5.89 20.33 -1.46
N LYS A 409 7.02 20.96 -1.05
CA LYS A 409 7.01 22.24 -0.32
C LYS A 409 6.15 23.33 -0.98
N GLY A 410 6.31 23.53 -2.29
CA GLY A 410 5.54 24.52 -3.06
C GLY A 410 4.03 24.20 -3.09
N THR A 411 3.69 22.91 -3.19
CA THR A 411 2.30 22.44 -3.20
C THR A 411 1.66 22.62 -1.83
N ILE A 412 2.35 22.23 -0.76
CA ILE A 412 1.84 22.41 0.61
C ILE A 412 1.60 23.89 0.90
N LYS A 413 2.56 24.76 0.56
CA LYS A 413 2.43 26.20 0.73
C LYS A 413 1.17 26.75 0.06
N ILE A 414 0.92 26.41 -1.22
CA ILE A 414 -0.25 26.95 -1.91
C ILE A 414 -1.57 26.40 -1.36
N LEU A 415 -1.61 25.15 -0.88
CA LEU A 415 -2.81 24.57 -0.28
C LEU A 415 -3.19 25.31 1.01
N VAL A 416 -2.20 25.67 1.84
CA VAL A 416 -2.38 26.43 3.08
C VAL A 416 -2.73 27.89 2.79
N ASP A 417 -1.93 28.58 1.97
CA ASP A 417 -2.11 30.00 1.65
C ASP A 417 -3.49 30.29 1.04
N GLU A 418 -3.92 29.43 0.11
CA GLU A 418 -5.22 29.56 -0.56
C GLU A 418 -6.38 28.98 0.26
N ARG A 419 -6.10 28.34 1.40
CA ARG A 419 -7.07 27.64 2.25
C ARG A 419 -7.92 26.63 1.46
N ILE A 420 -7.26 25.84 0.61
CA ILE A 420 -7.94 24.80 -0.17
C ILE A 420 -8.32 23.66 0.78
N PRO A 421 -9.58 23.19 0.81
CA PRO A 421 -9.96 21.99 1.57
C PRO A 421 -9.12 20.80 1.09
N THR A 422 -8.36 20.20 2.00
CA THR A 422 -7.26 19.30 1.65
C THR A 422 -7.17 18.12 2.62
N VAL A 423 -6.87 16.92 2.11
CA VAL A 423 -6.50 15.74 2.90
C VAL A 423 -5.25 15.07 2.33
N PHE A 424 -4.41 14.54 3.21
CA PHE A 424 -3.26 13.70 2.89
C PHE A 424 -3.43 12.31 3.49
N THR A 425 -2.97 11.30 2.77
CA THR A 425 -2.91 9.91 3.25
C THR A 425 -1.52 9.32 2.98
N SER A 426 -1.20 8.25 3.71
CA SER A 426 0.08 7.53 3.66
C SER A 426 -0.13 6.02 3.68
N TYR A 427 0.96 5.29 3.37
CA TYR A 427 0.96 3.83 3.41
C TYR A 427 0.97 3.29 4.85
N ASP A 428 1.72 3.96 5.73
CA ASP A 428 1.99 3.54 7.10
C ASP A 428 1.89 4.70 8.11
N ARG A 429 2.09 4.36 9.39
CA ARG A 429 1.98 5.27 10.53
C ARG A 429 3.09 6.31 10.55
N GLU A 430 4.34 5.87 10.36
CA GLU A 430 5.51 6.74 10.44
C GLU A 430 5.47 7.82 9.35
N GLU A 431 5.06 7.47 8.13
CA GLU A 431 4.76 8.43 7.08
C GLU A 431 3.67 9.41 7.53
N ALA A 432 2.53 8.94 8.03
CA ALA A 432 1.42 9.80 8.45
C ALA A 432 1.82 10.82 9.51
N GLU A 433 2.57 10.39 10.52
CA GLU A 433 3.05 11.26 11.60
C GLU A 433 4.04 12.32 11.08
N GLY A 434 4.98 11.90 10.22
CA GLY A 434 5.94 12.82 9.58
C GLY A 434 5.24 13.85 8.69
N GLU A 435 4.29 13.42 7.87
CA GLU A 435 3.54 14.32 6.97
C GLU A 435 2.65 15.29 7.75
N ALA A 436 2.00 14.83 8.83
CA ALA A 436 1.24 15.70 9.72
C ALA A 436 2.11 16.78 10.35
N ALA A 437 3.35 16.46 10.74
CA ALA A 437 4.29 17.44 11.28
C ALA A 437 4.68 18.50 10.24
N ILE A 438 4.96 18.09 9.00
CA ILE A 438 5.26 19.00 7.89
C ILE A 438 4.09 19.97 7.65
N LEU A 439 2.86 19.47 7.60
CA LEU A 439 1.66 20.28 7.36
C LEU A 439 1.39 21.28 8.51
N ARG A 440 1.57 20.87 9.77
CA ARG A 440 1.47 21.79 10.92
C ARG A 440 2.53 22.89 10.84
N ASN A 441 3.77 22.53 10.54
CA ASN A 441 4.86 23.49 10.40
C ASN A 441 4.65 24.47 9.24
N ALA A 442 3.91 24.06 8.21
CA ALA A 442 3.49 24.93 7.11
C ALA A 442 2.31 25.87 7.46
N GLY A 443 1.74 25.77 8.67
CA GLY A 443 0.65 26.63 9.14
C GLY A 443 -0.77 26.05 8.97
N ALA A 444 -0.89 24.76 8.61
CA ALA A 444 -2.21 24.13 8.50
C ALA A 444 -2.84 23.88 9.88
N THR A 445 -4.11 24.28 10.05
CA THR A 445 -4.92 23.90 11.21
C THR A 445 -5.59 22.56 10.93
N LEU A 446 -5.08 21.50 11.55
CA LEU A 446 -5.50 20.13 11.27
C LEU A 446 -6.83 19.78 11.97
N VAL A 447 -7.69 19.04 11.27
CA VAL A 447 -8.89 18.41 11.81
C VAL A 447 -8.50 17.09 12.47
N PRO A 448 -8.72 16.91 13.79
CA PRO A 448 -8.24 15.72 14.51
C PRO A 448 -8.73 14.38 13.93
N ILE A 449 -9.97 14.32 13.44
CA ILE A 449 -10.54 13.08 12.89
C ILE A 449 -9.93 12.66 11.54
N LEU A 450 -9.17 13.57 10.90
CA LEU A 450 -8.50 13.38 9.61
C LEU A 450 -6.99 13.17 9.73
N GLY A 451 -6.47 12.87 10.92
CA GLY A 451 -5.11 12.36 11.09
C GLY A 451 -4.19 13.16 12.03
N PRO A 452 -3.03 12.57 12.41
CA PRO A 452 -2.55 11.25 11.98
C PRO A 452 -3.29 10.10 12.68
N ARG A 453 -3.88 9.19 11.90
CA ARG A 453 -4.57 7.98 12.42
C ARG A 453 -4.80 6.97 11.29
N LYS A 454 -5.08 5.72 11.64
CA LYS A 454 -5.50 4.72 10.65
C LYS A 454 -6.71 5.20 9.88
N ASN A 455 -6.68 5.06 8.55
CA ASN A 455 -7.80 5.39 7.70
C ASN A 455 -8.88 4.32 7.82
N PRO A 456 -10.10 4.66 8.27
CA PRO A 456 -11.18 3.69 8.40
C PRO A 456 -11.60 3.08 7.04
N TRP A 457 -11.29 3.78 5.95
CA TRP A 457 -11.55 3.38 4.57
C TRP A 457 -10.26 3.11 3.78
N GLY A 458 -9.16 2.80 4.48
CA GLY A 458 -7.94 2.33 3.85
C GLY A 458 -8.10 0.93 3.26
N SER A 459 -7.19 0.55 2.36
CA SER A 459 -7.16 -0.80 1.82
C SER A 459 -6.91 -1.84 2.92
N GLN A 460 -7.61 -2.96 2.85
CA GLN A 460 -7.36 -4.17 3.64
C GLN A 460 -6.31 -5.09 2.97
N VAL A 461 -5.84 -4.78 1.75
CA VAL A 461 -4.73 -5.50 1.11
C VAL A 461 -3.42 -5.08 1.76
N LEU A 462 -3.14 -5.66 2.93
CA LEU A 462 -1.94 -5.41 3.69
C LEU A 462 -0.70 -6.01 3.01
N ARG A 463 0.43 -5.34 3.17
CA ARG A 463 1.75 -5.83 2.81
C ARG A 463 2.64 -5.73 4.05
N PRO A 464 3.44 -6.76 4.39
CA PRO A 464 4.36 -6.67 5.52
C PRO A 464 5.39 -5.58 5.26
N GLU A 465 5.73 -4.81 6.29
CA GLU A 465 6.79 -3.81 6.21
C GLU A 465 8.16 -4.47 5.93
N PRO A 466 8.93 -3.99 4.94
CA PRO A 466 10.31 -4.44 4.77
C PRO A 466 11.12 -4.11 6.02
N ASN A 467 12.09 -4.96 6.35
CA ASN A 467 13.01 -4.74 7.48
C ASN A 467 12.34 -4.58 8.86
N LYS A 468 11.12 -5.11 9.05
CA LYS A 468 10.44 -5.19 10.36
C LYS A 468 10.08 -6.64 10.71
N VAL A 469 9.91 -6.93 11.99
CA VAL A 469 9.32 -8.20 12.49
C VAL A 469 7.80 -8.10 12.63
N GLU A 470 7.29 -6.88 12.84
CA GLU A 470 5.86 -6.57 12.91
C GLU A 470 5.64 -5.20 12.27
N GLY A 471 4.52 -5.04 11.56
CA GLY A 471 4.18 -3.82 10.84
C GLY A 471 3.63 -4.13 9.46
N TYR A 472 2.64 -3.34 9.05
CA TYR A 472 1.97 -3.49 7.77
C TYR A 472 1.73 -2.13 7.15
N PHE A 473 1.79 -2.10 5.82
CA PHE A 473 1.43 -0.94 5.04
C PHE A 473 0.37 -1.32 3.99
N ALA A 474 -0.46 -0.34 3.62
CA ALA A 474 -1.53 -0.54 2.65
C ALA A 474 -1.86 0.76 1.93
N SER A 475 -2.41 0.68 0.71
CA SER A 475 -2.84 1.88 -0.01
C SER A 475 -3.90 2.64 0.79
N ASN A 476 -3.63 3.93 1.01
CA ASN A 476 -4.44 4.84 1.82
C ASN A 476 -4.66 4.30 3.24
N GLY A 477 -3.69 3.56 3.79
CA GLY A 477 -3.82 2.87 5.09
C GLY A 477 -3.96 3.83 6.26
N TRP A 478 -3.40 5.03 6.15
CA TRP A 478 -3.42 6.06 7.17
C TRP A 478 -3.88 7.41 6.61
N LEU A 479 -4.65 8.14 7.42
CA LEU A 479 -4.92 9.55 7.22
C LEU A 479 -3.81 10.33 7.92
N CYS A 480 -3.09 11.17 7.19
CA CYS A 480 -2.01 11.98 7.74
C CYS A 480 -2.58 13.23 8.40
N ALA A 481 -3.39 13.96 7.64
CA ALA A 481 -3.97 15.22 8.06
C ALA A 481 -5.08 15.65 7.10
N GLY A 482 -6.05 16.42 7.63
CA GLY A 482 -7.00 17.18 6.83
C GLY A 482 -7.17 18.60 7.34
N PHE A 483 -7.36 19.57 6.45
CA PHE A 483 -7.57 20.99 6.79
C PHE A 483 -8.40 21.69 5.71
N GLY A 484 -9.01 22.85 6.00
CA GLY A 484 -9.86 23.53 5.02
C GLY A 484 -10.59 24.77 5.56
N LYS A 485 -11.43 25.37 4.71
CA LYS A 485 -12.20 26.58 5.06
C LYS A 485 -13.13 26.34 6.26
N GLY A 486 -13.11 27.27 7.22
CA GLY A 486 -14.06 27.29 8.34
C GLY A 486 -13.54 26.75 9.68
N LEU A 487 -12.29 26.31 9.77
CA LEU A 487 -11.69 25.81 11.04
C LEU A 487 -11.13 26.92 11.95
N GLY A 488 -11.35 28.18 11.60
CA GLY A 488 -10.94 29.35 12.39
C GLY A 488 -12.08 29.87 13.28
N VAL A 489 -11.90 29.73 14.59
CA VAL A 489 -12.55 30.47 15.69
C VAL A 489 -14.03 30.14 15.94
N LYS A 490 -14.30 29.17 16.84
CA LYS A 490 -15.30 29.41 17.89
C LYS A 490 -14.52 29.84 19.14
N GLY A 491 -14.49 31.14 19.37
CA GLY A 491 -13.92 31.72 20.57
C GLY A 491 -14.66 31.18 21.79
N SER A 492 -13.88 30.80 22.79
CA SER A 492 -14.29 30.81 24.19
C SER A 492 -14.86 32.19 24.52
N THR A 493 -16.17 32.28 24.70
CA THR A 493 -16.79 33.27 25.60
C THR A 493 -17.06 32.62 26.93
#